data_AF-A0A0K9GRF5-F1
#
_entry.id   AF-A0A0K9GRF5-F1
#
_cell.length_a   1.000
_cell.length_b   1.000
_cell.length_c   1.000
_cell.angle_alpha   90.00
_cell.angle_beta   90.00
_cell.angle_gamma   90.00
#
_symmetry.space_group_name_H-M   'P 1'
#
loop_
_entity.id
_entity.type
_entity.pdbx_description
1 polymer ?
#
loop_
_entity_poly.entity_id
_entity_poly.type
_entity_poly.pdbx_seq_one_letter_code
_entity_poly.pdbx_strand_id
1 'polypeptide(L)' 'MNIFEGVEINTIQFIGPILVLAAILFALGFIWFFLFEKLPKFISNFLFGCTMLSGCYIWFYPMNMGFYEFFK' A
#
# COMPACT_ATOMS: atom_id res chain seq x y z
N MET A 1 -8.66 18.43 33.09
CA MET A 1 -7.55 17.59 32.57
C MET A 1 -7.96 17.13 31.20
N ASN A 2 -7.34 17.69 30.15
CA ASN A 2 -7.48 17.13 28.82
C ASN A 2 -6.72 15.81 28.81
N ILE A 3 -7.39 14.72 28.47
CA ILE A 3 -6.80 13.37 28.38
C ILE A 3 -5.75 13.27 27.24
N PHE A 4 -5.61 14.35 26.47
CA PHE A 4 -4.77 14.46 25.28
C PHE A 4 -3.59 15.44 25.45
N GLU A 5 -3.43 16.07 26.64
CA GLU A 5 -2.25 16.88 26.99
C GLU A 5 -1.04 15.95 27.17
N GLY A 6 -0.39 15.57 26.06
CA GLY A 6 0.79 14.70 26.05
C GLY A 6 0.80 13.65 24.93
N VAL A 7 -0.27 13.55 24.12
CA VAL A 7 -0.28 12.67 22.95
C VAL A 7 0.19 13.46 21.73
N GLU A 8 1.49 13.46 21.46
CA GLU A 8 2.01 13.86 20.16
C GLU A 8 1.56 12.81 19.13
N ILE A 9 0.46 13.09 18.42
CA ILE A 9 0.03 12.24 17.30
C ILE A 9 1.06 12.39 16.19
N ASN A 10 2.01 11.46 16.15
CA ASN A 10 3.02 11.42 15.10
C ASN A 10 2.35 10.99 13.79
N THR A 11 1.87 11.98 13.05
CA THR A 11 1.07 11.81 11.83
C THR A 11 1.87 11.09 10.73
N ILE A 12 3.21 11.12 10.82
CA ILE A 12 4.13 10.46 9.90
C ILE A 12 4.01 8.93 9.99
N GLN A 13 3.67 8.38 11.15
CA GLN A 13 3.39 6.94 11.32
C GLN A 13 2.20 6.45 10.49
N PHE A 14 1.28 7.35 10.11
CA PHE A 14 0.15 7.02 9.23
C PHE A 14 0.47 7.34 7.77
N ILE A 15 1.06 8.50 7.50
CA ILE A 15 1.35 8.96 6.13
C ILE A 15 2.46 8.10 5.48
N GLY A 16 3.51 7.78 6.23
CA GLY A 16 4.67 7.04 5.74
C GLY A 16 4.30 5.68 5.13
N PRO A 17 3.59 4.81 5.87
CA PRO A 17 3.15 3.52 5.33
C PRO A 17 2.22 3.63 4.12
N ILE A 18 1.36 4.66 4.06
CA ILE A 18 0.49 4.92 2.91
C ILE A 18 1.31 5.31 1.68
N LEU A 19 2.36 6.11 1.84
CA LEU A 19 3.28 6.43 0.74
C LEU A 19 4.02 5.18 0.23
N VAL A 20 4.44 4.29 1.13
CA VAL A 20 5.04 3.01 0.74
C VAL A 20 4.04 2.13 -0.01
N LEU A 21 2.78 2.05 0.44
CA LEU A 21 1.73 1.34 -0.28
C LEU A 21 1.54 1.91 -1.68
N ALA A 22 1.44 3.23 -1.82
CA ALA A 22 1.31 3.89 -3.11
C ALA A 22 2.48 3.57 -4.04
N ALA A 23 3.72 3.58 -3.53
CA ALA A 23 4.91 3.22 -4.29
C ALA A 23 4.87 1.76 -4.76
N ILE A 24 4.47 0.82 -3.90
CA ILE A 24 4.34 -0.61 -4.25
C ILE A 24 3.29 -0.82 -5.33
N LEU A 25 2.10 -0.23 -5.19
CA LEU A 25 1.02 -0.37 -6.16
C LEU A 25 1.39 0.26 -7.51
N PHE A 26 2.08 1.40 -7.49
CA PHE A 26 2.59 2.04 -8.70
C PHE A 26 3.63 1.17 -9.42
N ALA A 27 4.59 0.62 -8.68
CA ALA A 27 5.60 -0.29 -9.24
C ALA A 27 4.96 -1.56 -9.82
N LEU A 28 4.02 -2.18 -9.10
CA LEU A 28 3.26 -3.32 -9.59
C LEU A 28 2.48 -2.97 -10.86
N GLY A 29 1.91 -1.77 -10.94
CA GLY A 29 1.16 -1.35 -12.12
C GLY A 29 2.04 -1.09 -13.33
N PHE A 30 3.23 -0.52 -13.11
CA PHE A 30 4.24 -0.39 -14.15
C PHE A 30 4.69 -1.75 -14.69
N ILE A 31 5.02 -2.69 -13.78
CA ILE A 31 5.40 -4.05 -14.15
C ILE A 31 4.28 -4.75 -14.93
N TRP A 32 3.03 -4.59 -14.48
CA TRP A 32 1.86 -5.15 -15.15
C TRP A 32 1.69 -4.63 -16.57
N PHE A 33 1.81 -3.31 -16.75
CA PHE A 33 1.68 -2.66 -18.06
C PHE A 33 2.68 -3.23 -19.07
N PHE A 34 3.94 -3.41 -18.66
CA PHE A 34 4.97 -3.97 -19.55
C PHE A 34 4.79 -5.47 -19.83
N LEU A 35 4.30 -6.26 -18.87
CA LEU A 35 4.17 -7.71 -19.02
C LEU A 35 2.92 -8.13 -19.81
N PHE A 36 1.81 -7.42 -19.63
CA PHE A 36 0.49 -7.88 -20.10
C PHE A 36 -0.14 -6.97 -21.16
N GLU A 37 0.65 -6.14 -21.85
CA GLU A 37 0.19 -5.25 -22.92
C GLU A 37 -0.61 -5.97 -24.02
N LYS A 38 -0.25 -7.22 -24.32
CA LYS A 38 -0.85 -8.03 -25.40
C LYS A 38 -2.09 -8.81 -24.99
N LEU A 39 -2.51 -8.77 -23.72
CA LEU A 39 -3.69 -9.50 -23.28
C LEU A 39 -5.00 -8.77 -23.66
N PRO A 40 -6.10 -9.51 -23.89
CA PRO A 40 -7.43 -8.92 -24.00
C PRO A 40 -7.72 -8.04 -22.78
N LYS A 41 -8.17 -6.80 -23.03
CA LYS A 41 -8.35 -5.77 -21.98
C LYS A 41 -9.19 -6.26 -20.79
N PHE A 42 -10.21 -7.07 -21.02
CA PHE A 42 -11.05 -7.62 -19.96
C PHE A 42 -10.27 -8.52 -18.99
N ILE A 43 -9.49 -9.46 -19.53
CA ILE A 43 -8.69 -10.41 -18.75
C ILE A 43 -7.55 -9.68 -18.06
N SER A 44 -6.88 -8.76 -18.77
CA SER A 44 -5.79 -7.95 -18.22
C SER A 44 -6.27 -7.11 -17.04
N ASN A 45 -7.42 -6.43 -17.15
CA ASN A 45 -7.98 -5.62 -16.06
C ASN A 45 -8.44 -6.45 -14.86
N PHE A 46 -9.02 -7.64 -15.10
CA PHE A 46 -9.42 -8.54 -14.02
C PHE A 46 -8.20 -9.01 -13.22
N LEU A 47 -7.17 -9.52 -13.90
CA LEU A 47 -5.96 -9.99 -13.25
C LEU A 47 -5.19 -8.85 -12.58
N PHE A 48 -5.15 -7.66 -13.20
CA PHE A 48 -4.59 -6.46 -12.59
C PHE A 48 -5.27 -6.15 -11.26
N GLY A 49 -6.59 -6.20 -11.20
CA GLY A 49 -7.36 -6.03 -9.96
C GLY A 49 -6.96 -7.07 -8.90
N CYS A 50 -6.85 -8.35 -9.28
CA CYS A 50 -6.39 -9.41 -8.38
C CYS A 50 -4.96 -9.16 -7.87
N THR A 51 -4.05 -8.73 -8.73
CA THR A 51 -2.66 -8.40 -8.37
C THR A 51 -2.61 -7.21 -7.40
N MET A 52 -3.39 -6.15 -7.66
CA MET A 52 -3.46 -4.98 -6.77
C MET A 52 -4.02 -5.35 -5.40
N LEU A 53 -5.09 -6.14 -5.35
CA LEU A 53 -5.65 -6.65 -4.09
C LEU A 53 -4.64 -7.51 -3.31
N SER A 54 -3.86 -8.34 -4.02
CA SER A 54 -2.79 -9.14 -3.42
C SER A 54 -1.69 -8.25 -2.84
N GLY A 55 -1.29 -7.20 -3.56
CA GLY A 55 -0.33 -6.20 -3.06
C GLY A 55 -0.82 -5.50 -1.80
N CYS A 56 -2.09 -5.10 -1.74
CA CYS A 56 -2.70 -4.54 -0.54
C CYS A 56 -2.72 -5.53 0.63
N TYR A 57 -3.06 -6.81 0.37
CA TYR A 57 -3.06 -7.84 1.40
C TYR A 57 -1.67 -8.10 1.97
N ILE A 58 -0.65 -8.20 1.09
CA ILE A 58 0.74 -8.36 1.50
C ILE A 58 1.21 -7.16 2.32
N TRP A 59 0.80 -5.94 1.96
CA TRP A 59 1.12 -4.73 2.73
C TRP A 59 0.41 -4.66 4.09
N PHE A 60 -0.79 -5.21 4.20
CA PHE A 60 -1.55 -5.23 5.46
C PHE A 60 -0.84 -6.06 6.55
N TYR A 61 -0.13 -7.12 6.16
CA TYR A 61 0.60 -7.98 7.10
C TYR A 61 1.68 -7.23 7.93
N PRO A 62 2.67 -6.54 7.33
CA PRO A 62 3.66 -5.77 8.07
C PRO A 62 3.04 -4.60 8.84
N MET A 63 1.94 -4.01 8.34
CA MET A 63 1.22 -2.97 9.10
C MET A 63 0.69 -3.48 10.44
N ASN A 64 0.13 -4.69 10.47
CA ASN A 64 -0.30 -5.33 11.72
C ASN A 64 0.87 -5.75 12.63
N MET A 65 2.08 -5.89 12.08
CA MET A 65 3.30 -6.18 12.84
C MET A 65 3.99 -4.96 13.41
N GLY A 66 3.46 -3.75 13.22
CA GLY A 66 4.09 -2.52 13.72
C GLY A 66 4.98 -1.82 12.69
N PHE A 67 4.84 -2.08 11.40
CA PHE A 67 5.64 -1.37 10.37
C PHE A 67 5.53 0.16 10.43
N TYR A 68 4.39 0.68 10.88
CA TYR A 68 4.20 2.12 11.12
C TYR A 68 5.19 2.70 12.16
N GLU A 69 5.76 1.87 13.02
CA GLU A 69 6.76 2.30 14.01
C GLU A 69 8.11 2.69 13.39
N PHE A 70 8.42 2.21 12.18
CA PHE A 70 9.64 2.64 11.46
C PHE A 70 9.58 4.08 10.96
N PHE A 71 8.41 4.72 11.04
CA PHE A 71 8.17 6.10 10.62
C PHE A 71 8.01 7.05 11.82
N LYS A 72 8.47 6.62 13.01
CA LYS A 72 8.55 7.41 14.24
C LYS A 72 9.55 8.57 14.11
#